data_AF-A0A9E3WBJ1-F1
#
_entry.id   AF-A0A9E3WBJ1-F1
#
_cell.length_a   1.000
_cell.length_b   1.000
_cell.length_c   1.000
_cell.angle_alpha   90.00
_cell.angle_beta   90.00
_cell.angle_gamma   90.00
#
_symmetry.space_group_name_H-M   'P 1'
#
loop_
_entity.id
_entity.type
_entity.pdbx_description
1 polymer ?
#
loop_
_entity_poly.entity_id
_entity_poly.type
_entity_poly.pdbx_seq_one_letter_code
_entity_poly.pdbx_strand_id
1 'polypeptide(L)'
;MSRRNALILPGLILALAACSGQRGQQLSDLPTLASPAEAVTAQAMTENAPPPGFREEVSFPEIDARLPELNGWRYVVTLEFDGIFARTPRTTSATAKAEVWFNQLASSRRVLVDTAGELIGREEDDSFEAVRLGPDTFLVRDHVCNTGADAETAADLRAGLLVGGVT
;
A
#
# COMPACT_ATOMS: atom_id res chain seq x y z
N MET A 1 63.46 -13.31 -16.90
CA MET A 1 62.01 -13.60 -17.04
C MET A 1 61.43 -13.87 -15.65
N SER A 2 60.38 -13.12 -15.31
CA SER A 2 60.03 -12.71 -13.95
C SER A 2 59.35 -13.80 -13.12
N ARG A 3 59.99 -14.23 -12.02
CA ARG A 3 59.43 -15.14 -11.00
C ARG A 3 58.21 -14.59 -10.25
N ARG A 4 57.85 -13.30 -10.43
CA ARG A 4 56.68 -12.68 -9.79
C ARG A 4 55.34 -13.07 -10.41
N ASN A 5 55.31 -13.52 -11.67
CA ASN A 5 54.04 -13.86 -12.34
C ASN A 5 53.56 -15.29 -12.05
N ALA A 6 54.42 -16.17 -11.52
CA ALA A 6 54.07 -17.57 -11.25
C ALA A 6 53.14 -17.75 -10.03
N LEU A 7 53.08 -16.76 -9.14
CA LEU A 7 52.26 -16.82 -7.91
C LEU A 7 50.87 -16.17 -8.05
N ILE A 8 50.66 -15.37 -9.10
CA ILE A 8 49.38 -14.66 -9.33
C ILE A 8 48.31 -15.63 -9.86
N LEU A 9 48.71 -16.57 -10.72
CA LEU A 9 47.80 -17.54 -11.34
C LEU A 9 47.12 -18.50 -10.33
N PRO A 10 47.84 -19.14 -9.39
CA PRO A 10 47.18 -20.03 -8.41
C PRO A 10 46.28 -19.25 -7.43
N GLY A 11 46.65 -18.01 -7.06
CA GLY A 11 45.82 -17.17 -6.20
C GLY A 11 44.49 -16.78 -6.84
N LEU A 12 44.49 -16.46 -8.13
CA LEU A 12 43.27 -16.12 -8.87
C LEU A 12 42.33 -17.34 -9.01
N ILE A 13 42.87 -18.54 -9.22
CA ILE A 13 42.09 -19.78 -9.32
C ILE A 13 41.43 -20.12 -7.97
N LEU A 14 42.13 -19.91 -6.85
CA LEU A 14 41.54 -20.07 -5.50
C LEU A 14 40.43 -19.04 -5.21
N ALA A 15 40.57 -17.80 -5.66
CA ALA A 15 39.54 -16.78 -5.50
C ALA A 15 38.25 -17.09 -6.30
N LEU A 16 38.39 -17.64 -7.51
CA LEU A 16 37.26 -18.09 -8.34
C LEU A 16 36.53 -19.30 -7.74
N ALA A 17 37.25 -20.23 -7.09
CA ALA A 17 36.65 -21.37 -6.39
C ALA A 17 35.94 -20.98 -5.08
N ALA A 18 36.31 -19.86 -4.46
CA ALA A 18 35.61 -19.35 -3.26
C ALA A 18 34.26 -18.68 -3.60
N CYS A 19 34.05 -18.27 -4.86
CA CYS A 19 32.78 -17.71 -5.32
C CYS A 19 31.77 -18.76 -5.80
N SER A 20 32.15 -20.05 -5.88
CA SER A 20 31.22 -21.14 -6.21
C SER A 20 30.49 -21.71 -4.99
N GLY A 21 30.25 -20.88 -3.97
CA GLY A 21 29.34 -21.23 -2.88
C GLY A 21 27.95 -21.46 -3.46
N GLN A 22 27.63 -22.73 -3.72
CA GLN A 22 26.38 -23.21 -4.27
C GLN A 22 25.23 -22.93 -3.31
N ARG A 23 24.71 -21.69 -3.28
CA ARG A 23 23.36 -21.42 -2.79
C ARG A 23 22.40 -21.51 -3.96
N GLY A 24 21.38 -22.35 -3.84
CA GLY A 24 20.31 -22.46 -4.82
C GLY A 24 20.53 -23.52 -5.90
N GLN A 25 21.54 -24.39 -5.75
CA GLN A 25 21.75 -25.51 -6.69
C GLN A 25 21.26 -26.86 -6.14
N GLN A 26 21.10 -26.98 -4.83
CA GLN A 26 20.51 -28.16 -4.22
C GLN A 26 18.99 -27.95 -4.06
N LEU A 27 18.21 -29.03 -4.21
CA LEU A 27 16.76 -28.98 -4.00
C LEU A 27 16.39 -28.49 -2.59
N SER A 28 17.29 -28.67 -1.61
CA SER A 28 17.18 -28.17 -0.23
C SER A 28 17.44 -26.68 -0.07
N ASP A 29 18.05 -26.02 -1.06
CA ASP A 29 18.30 -24.57 -1.06
C ASP A 29 17.12 -23.78 -1.65
N LEU A 30 16.22 -24.47 -2.36
CA LEU A 30 14.98 -23.87 -2.83
C LEU A 30 14.05 -23.74 -1.61
N PRO A 31 13.54 -22.54 -1.30
CA PRO A 31 12.48 -22.43 -0.30
C PRO A 31 11.33 -23.35 -0.73
N THR A 32 10.85 -24.17 0.20
CA THR A 32 9.73 -25.10 -0.04
C THR A 32 8.63 -24.33 -0.76
N LEU A 33 8.34 -24.71 -2.02
CA LEU A 33 7.25 -24.11 -2.76
C LEU A 33 5.97 -24.41 -1.97
N ALA A 34 5.36 -23.37 -1.39
CA ALA A 34 4.08 -23.51 -0.74
C ALA A 34 3.09 -24.04 -1.78
N SER A 35 2.70 -25.30 -1.64
CA SER A 35 1.59 -25.87 -2.39
C SER A 35 0.34 -25.06 -2.03
N PRO A 36 -0.45 -24.54 -2.98
CA PRO A 36 -1.70 -23.88 -2.66
C PRO A 36 -2.70 -24.78 -1.91
N ALA A 37 -2.50 -26.10 -1.95
CA ALA A 37 -3.24 -27.07 -1.13
C ALA A 37 -2.66 -27.21 0.30
N GLU A 38 -1.40 -26.82 0.53
CA GLU A 38 -0.73 -26.76 1.84
C GLU A 38 -0.65 -25.35 2.42
N ALA A 39 -1.15 -24.33 1.70
CA ALA A 39 -1.52 -23.04 2.29
C ALA A 39 -2.73 -23.27 3.21
N VAL A 40 -2.50 -23.99 4.31
CA VAL A 40 -3.46 -24.30 5.35
C VAL A 40 -3.66 -23.06 6.21
N THR A 41 -4.17 -21.99 5.61
CA THR A 41 -5.09 -21.08 6.30
C THR A 41 -6.51 -21.67 6.34
N ALA A 42 -6.72 -22.86 5.74
CA ALA A 42 -7.97 -23.61 5.75
C ALA A 42 -8.12 -24.61 6.90
N GLN A 43 -7.18 -24.71 7.86
CA GLN A 43 -7.53 -25.31 9.15
C GLN A 43 -8.47 -24.33 9.84
N ALA A 44 -9.77 -24.58 9.71
CA ALA A 44 -10.75 -24.03 10.62
C ALA A 44 -10.29 -24.42 12.03
N MET A 45 -9.71 -23.47 12.75
CA MET A 45 -9.36 -23.62 14.16
C MET A 45 -10.68 -23.78 14.93
N THR A 46 -11.20 -25.00 14.99
CA THR A 46 -12.46 -25.31 15.69
C THR A 46 -12.32 -25.18 17.20
N GLU A 47 -11.09 -25.17 17.71
CA GLU A 47 -10.79 -25.07 19.15
C GLU A 47 -10.95 -23.64 19.71
N ASN A 48 -10.97 -22.62 18.84
CA ASN A 48 -11.31 -21.24 19.16
C ASN A 48 -12.45 -20.76 18.26
N ALA A 49 -13.54 -21.54 18.18
CA ALA A 49 -14.75 -21.06 17.54
C ALA A 49 -15.12 -19.69 18.14
N PRO A 50 -15.37 -18.65 17.33
CA PRO A 50 -15.69 -17.33 17.85
C PRO A 50 -16.84 -17.43 18.86
N PRO A 51 -16.79 -16.66 19.96
CA PRO A 51 -17.88 -16.61 20.91
C PRO A 51 -19.22 -16.40 20.19
N PRO A 52 -20.34 -16.94 20.71
CA PRO A 52 -21.66 -16.66 20.15
C PRO A 52 -21.85 -15.15 19.92
N GLY A 53 -22.20 -14.74 18.69
CA GLY A 53 -22.25 -13.34 18.26
C GLY A 53 -21.13 -12.89 17.29
N PHE A 54 -20.07 -13.69 17.14
CA PHE A 54 -18.95 -13.44 16.21
C PHE A 54 -18.82 -14.53 15.12
N ARG A 55 -19.87 -15.36 14.98
CA ARG A 55 -19.94 -16.44 13.97
C ARG A 55 -20.58 -15.99 12.66
N GLU A 56 -21.19 -14.82 12.66
CA GLU A 56 -21.80 -14.15 11.52
C GLU A 56 -20.89 -12.98 11.09
N GLU A 57 -21.18 -12.39 9.94
CA GLU A 57 -20.49 -11.18 9.47
C GLU A 57 -20.64 -10.06 10.51
N VAL A 58 -19.52 -9.56 11.02
CA VAL A 58 -19.49 -8.47 12.01
C VAL A 58 -19.16 -7.19 11.26
N SER A 59 -20.16 -6.32 11.12
CA SER A 59 -20.00 -5.00 10.51
C SER A 59 -19.84 -3.94 11.59
N PHE A 60 -18.87 -3.05 11.42
CA PHE A 60 -18.63 -1.92 12.31
C PHE A 60 -18.92 -0.61 11.57
N PRO A 61 -19.46 0.42 12.25
CA PRO A 61 -19.60 1.74 11.63
C PRO A 61 -18.26 2.26 11.11
N GLU A 62 -18.28 2.95 9.96
CA GLU A 62 -17.11 3.65 9.44
C GLU A 62 -16.57 4.64 10.48
N ILE A 63 -15.25 4.82 10.49
CA ILE A 63 -14.56 5.71 11.45
C ILE A 63 -15.06 7.16 11.38
N ASP A 64 -15.56 7.59 10.22
CA ASP A 64 -16.08 8.92 9.95
C ASP A 64 -17.62 9.02 9.95
N ALA A 65 -18.35 7.95 10.31
CA ALA A 65 -19.81 7.90 10.24
C ALA A 65 -20.52 9.02 11.02
N ARG A 66 -19.90 9.53 12.09
CA ARG A 66 -20.47 10.58 12.95
C ARG A 66 -19.92 11.99 12.69
N LEU A 67 -18.97 12.16 11.77
CA LEU A 67 -18.45 13.49 11.42
C LEU A 67 -19.53 14.46 10.92
N PRO A 68 -20.55 14.04 10.16
CA PRO A 68 -21.63 14.95 9.74
C PRO A 68 -22.44 15.57 10.89
N GLU A 69 -22.37 15.02 12.10
CA GLU A 69 -23.03 15.59 13.30
C GLU A 69 -22.27 16.80 13.86
N LEU A 70 -21.01 17.02 13.44
CA LEU A 70 -20.17 18.11 13.91
C LEU A 70 -20.31 19.34 13.01
N ASN A 71 -20.36 20.53 13.62
CA ASN A 71 -20.46 21.79 12.91
C ASN A 71 -19.15 22.15 12.20
N GLY A 72 -19.00 21.69 10.96
CA GLY A 72 -17.75 21.80 10.22
C GLY A 72 -16.67 20.89 10.82
N TRP A 73 -15.92 20.22 9.96
CA TRP A 73 -14.92 19.27 10.41
C TRP A 73 -13.75 19.21 9.44
N ARG A 74 -12.62 18.72 9.97
CA ARG A 74 -11.41 18.47 9.22
C ARG A 74 -10.77 17.20 9.76
N TYR A 75 -10.32 16.33 8.87
CA TYR A 75 -9.47 15.21 9.23
C TYR A 75 -8.35 15.03 8.24
N VAL A 76 -7.29 14.36 8.69
CA VAL A 76 -6.15 13.96 7.87
C VAL A 76 -5.99 12.45 8.04
N VAL A 77 -5.93 11.73 6.92
CA VAL A 77 -5.55 10.32 6.87
C VAL A 77 -4.18 10.25 6.25
N THR A 78 -3.25 9.58 6.93
CA THR A 78 -1.93 9.28 6.39
C THR A 78 -1.76 7.78 6.37
N LEU A 79 -1.42 7.24 5.20
CA LEU A 79 -1.09 5.85 4.97
C LEU A 79 0.39 5.79 4.61
N GLU A 80 1.13 4.96 5.33
CA GLU A 80 2.54 4.70 5.08
C GLU A 80 2.71 3.20 4.82
N PHE A 81 3.43 2.87 3.76
CA PHE A 81 3.73 1.51 3.35
C PHE A 81 5.23 1.36 3.22
N ASP A 82 5.78 0.37 3.91
CA ASP A 82 7.17 -0.07 3.76
C ASP A 82 7.17 -1.57 3.49
N GLY A 83 7.86 -2.00 2.44
CA GLY A 83 7.83 -3.40 2.02
C GLY A 83 8.92 -3.79 1.05
N ILE A 84 8.80 -5.01 0.53
CA ILE A 84 9.70 -5.61 -0.47
C ILE A 84 8.82 -6.25 -1.55
N PHE A 85 9.13 -6.01 -2.82
CA PHE A 85 8.38 -6.64 -3.91
C PHE A 85 8.55 -8.16 -3.89
N ALA A 86 7.44 -8.89 -3.98
CA ALA A 86 7.44 -10.34 -3.98
C ALA A 86 8.41 -10.90 -5.02
N ARG A 87 9.25 -11.86 -4.59
CA ARG A 87 10.28 -12.54 -5.42
C ARG A 87 11.42 -11.64 -5.90
N THR A 88 11.62 -10.47 -5.29
CA THR A 88 12.81 -9.63 -5.49
C THR A 88 13.35 -9.14 -4.15
N PRO A 89 14.63 -8.79 -4.03
CA PRO A 89 15.17 -8.11 -2.85
C PRO A 89 14.94 -6.59 -2.87
N ARG A 90 14.15 -6.06 -3.83
CA ARG A 90 13.94 -4.62 -3.99
C ARG A 90 12.95 -4.12 -2.93
N THR A 91 13.43 -3.25 -2.07
CA THR A 91 12.60 -2.50 -1.11
C THR A 91 11.73 -1.48 -1.84
N THR A 92 10.54 -1.22 -1.32
CA THR A 92 9.66 -0.14 -1.75
C THR A 92 9.09 0.55 -0.52
N SER A 93 8.84 1.84 -0.67
CA SER A 93 8.13 2.65 0.31
C SER A 93 7.14 3.55 -0.43
N ALA A 94 6.02 3.83 0.21
CA ALA A 94 5.05 4.76 -0.30
C ALA A 94 4.27 5.46 0.81
N THR A 95 3.82 6.66 0.52
CA THR A 95 2.97 7.44 1.42
C THR A 95 1.78 7.98 0.64
N ALA A 96 0.59 7.90 1.24
CA ALA A 96 -0.59 8.59 0.75
C ALA A 96 -1.20 9.40 1.88
N LYS A 97 -1.45 10.68 1.63
CA LYS A 97 -2.07 11.59 2.58
C LYS A 97 -3.34 12.15 1.94
N ALA A 98 -4.44 12.05 2.66
CA ALA A 98 -5.70 12.67 2.30
C ALA A 98 -6.12 13.64 3.41
N GLU A 99 -6.33 14.89 3.06
CA GLU A 99 -6.83 15.91 3.95
C GLU A 99 -8.22 16.35 3.50
N VAL A 100 -9.20 16.24 4.38
CA VAL A 100 -10.59 16.53 4.06
C VAL A 100 -11.13 17.60 4.97
N TRP A 101 -11.78 18.59 4.37
CA TRP A 101 -12.49 19.66 5.06
C TRP A 101 -13.95 19.66 4.65
N PHE A 102 -14.81 19.96 5.62
CA PHE A 102 -16.21 20.24 5.38
C PHE A 102 -16.61 21.54 6.06
N ASN A 103 -17.29 22.41 5.31
CA ASN A 103 -17.86 23.65 5.79
C ASN A 103 -19.38 23.60 5.62
N GLN A 104 -20.09 23.53 6.75
CA GLN A 104 -21.54 23.42 6.78
C GLN A 104 -22.24 24.68 6.24
N LEU A 105 -21.71 25.88 6.49
CA LEU A 105 -22.34 27.14 6.06
C LEU A 105 -22.30 27.30 4.54
N ALA A 106 -21.20 26.88 3.92
CA ALA A 106 -21.04 26.93 2.47
C ALA A 106 -21.55 25.65 1.77
N SER A 107 -21.98 24.64 2.53
CA SER A 107 -22.25 23.29 2.02
C SER A 107 -21.14 22.79 1.10
N SER A 108 -19.88 23.06 1.48
CA SER A 108 -18.71 22.80 0.67
C SER A 108 -17.83 21.75 1.31
N ARG A 109 -17.30 20.85 0.48
CA ARG A 109 -16.31 19.86 0.88
C ARG A 109 -15.07 19.99 0.03
N ARG A 110 -13.90 19.86 0.63
CA ARG A 110 -12.61 19.89 -0.03
C ARG A 110 -11.82 18.66 0.38
N VAL A 111 -11.19 18.01 -0.58
CA VAL A 111 -10.32 16.85 -0.40
C VAL A 111 -9.01 17.16 -1.11
N LEU A 112 -7.91 17.19 -0.37
CA LEU A 112 -6.56 17.29 -0.92
C LEU A 112 -5.91 15.92 -0.76
N VAL A 113 -5.40 15.36 -1.85
CA VAL A 113 -4.68 14.09 -1.84
C VAL A 113 -3.28 14.32 -2.35
N ASP A 114 -2.30 13.83 -1.58
CA ASP A 114 -0.90 13.77 -1.94
C ASP A 114 -0.45 12.32 -1.85
N THR A 115 0.14 11.78 -2.92
CA THR A 115 0.76 10.47 -2.92
C THR A 115 2.22 10.58 -3.32
N ALA A 116 3.08 9.78 -2.68
CA ALA A 116 4.49 9.73 -2.97
C ALA A 116 5.02 8.30 -2.93
N GLY A 117 6.04 8.03 -3.74
CA GLY A 117 6.74 6.74 -3.76
C GLY A 117 6.14 5.70 -4.72
N GLU A 118 6.40 4.41 -4.45
CA GLU A 118 6.18 3.32 -5.41
C GLU A 118 5.12 2.32 -4.92
N LEU A 119 3.84 2.65 -5.09
CA LEU A 119 2.70 1.82 -4.63
C LEU A 119 2.43 0.58 -5.49
N ILE A 120 2.69 0.64 -6.81
CA ILE A 120 2.38 -0.46 -7.77
C ILE A 120 3.51 -0.65 -8.79
N GLY A 121 4.77 -0.49 -8.37
CA GLY A 121 5.91 -0.64 -9.27
C GLY A 121 6.09 0.50 -10.27
N ARG A 122 5.38 1.62 -10.05
CA ARG A 122 5.59 2.91 -10.73
C ARG A 122 5.81 3.97 -9.65
N GLU A 123 6.85 4.76 -9.85
CA GLU A 123 7.10 5.96 -9.05
C GLU A 123 6.18 7.05 -9.60
N GLU A 124 5.10 7.31 -8.88
CA GLU A 124 4.09 8.30 -9.26
C GLU A 124 3.81 9.18 -8.03
N ASP A 125 4.58 10.25 -7.93
CA ASP A 125 4.23 11.37 -7.08
C ASP A 125 3.06 12.10 -7.76
N ASP A 126 1.91 12.13 -7.10
CA ASP A 126 0.68 12.72 -7.62
C ASP A 126 0.05 13.59 -6.53
N SER A 127 -0.55 14.69 -6.95
CA SER A 127 -1.29 15.56 -6.06
C SER A 127 -2.51 16.10 -6.78
N PHE A 128 -3.66 16.04 -6.10
CA PHE A 128 -4.88 16.60 -6.65
C PHE A 128 -5.78 17.14 -5.55
N GLU A 129 -6.62 18.09 -5.95
CA GLU A 129 -7.64 18.67 -5.10
C GLU A 129 -9.01 18.38 -5.70
N ALA A 130 -9.91 17.79 -4.91
CA ALA A 130 -11.31 17.62 -5.28
C ALA A 130 -12.20 18.48 -4.39
N VAL A 131 -13.12 19.22 -4.99
CA VAL A 131 -14.00 20.15 -4.29
C VAL A 131 -15.44 19.88 -4.69
N ARG A 132 -16.32 19.74 -3.68
CA ARG A 132 -17.77 19.75 -3.85
C ARG A 132 -18.33 21.07 -3.35
N LEU A 133 -19.09 21.75 -4.19
CA LEU A 133 -19.79 23.00 -3.88
C LEU A 133 -21.28 22.79 -4.15
N GLY A 134 -22.04 22.39 -3.14
CA GLY A 134 -23.43 21.98 -3.33
C GLY A 134 -23.54 20.77 -4.30
N PRO A 135 -24.25 20.90 -5.44
CA PRO A 135 -24.37 19.82 -6.41
C PRO A 135 -23.12 19.64 -7.30
N ASP A 136 -22.29 20.68 -7.42
CA ASP A 136 -21.19 20.70 -8.37
C ASP A 136 -19.92 20.07 -7.77
N THR A 137 -19.17 19.36 -8.60
CA THR A 137 -17.90 18.71 -8.23
C THR A 137 -16.80 19.05 -9.21
N PHE A 138 -15.62 19.32 -8.67
CA PHE A 138 -14.44 19.76 -9.41
C PHE A 138 -13.24 18.93 -8.97
N LEU A 139 -12.41 18.53 -9.92
CA LEU A 139 -11.13 17.88 -9.70
C LEU A 139 -10.04 18.74 -10.34
N VAL A 140 -9.12 19.24 -9.53
CA VAL A 140 -7.98 20.03 -9.96
C VAL A 140 -6.73 19.15 -9.90
N ARG A 141 -6.09 18.96 -11.05
CA ARG A 141 -4.83 18.24 -11.22
C ARG A 141 -4.00 18.96 -12.27
N ASP A 142 -2.71 19.16 -12.03
CA ASP A 142 -1.80 19.86 -12.96
C ASP A 142 -2.32 21.23 -13.43
N HIS A 143 -2.99 21.98 -12.53
CA HIS A 143 -3.65 23.27 -12.81
C HIS A 143 -4.82 23.18 -13.81
N VAL A 144 -5.28 21.99 -14.16
CA VAL A 144 -6.45 21.76 -14.99
C VAL A 144 -7.62 21.37 -14.10
N CYS A 145 -8.75 22.05 -14.29
CA CYS A 145 -10.00 21.76 -13.60
C CYS A 145 -10.87 20.86 -14.49
N ASN A 146 -11.20 19.67 -13.99
CA ASN A 146 -12.07 18.69 -14.62
C ASN A 146 -13.35 18.50 -13.81
N THR A 147 -14.41 18.05 -14.47
CA THR A 147 -15.69 17.69 -13.86
C THR A 147 -16.11 16.30 -14.33
N GLY A 148 -17.06 15.66 -13.65
CA GLY A 148 -17.59 14.34 -14.02
C GLY A 148 -17.43 13.29 -12.91
N ALA A 149 -17.55 12.01 -13.28
CA ALA A 149 -17.59 10.90 -12.33
C ALA A 149 -16.33 10.79 -11.44
N ASP A 150 -15.15 11.08 -12.00
CA ASP A 150 -13.90 11.06 -11.24
C ASP A 150 -13.86 12.19 -10.19
N ALA A 151 -14.36 13.38 -10.55
CA ALA A 151 -14.46 14.52 -9.64
C ALA A 151 -15.47 14.25 -8.51
N GLU A 152 -16.59 13.61 -8.82
CA GLU A 152 -17.57 13.18 -7.83
C GLU A 152 -16.96 12.18 -6.84
N THR A 153 -16.35 11.12 -7.35
CA THR A 153 -15.70 10.09 -6.54
C THR A 153 -14.61 10.68 -5.64
N ALA A 154 -13.74 11.52 -6.21
CA ALA A 154 -12.64 12.14 -5.48
C ALA A 154 -13.12 13.13 -4.41
N ALA A 155 -14.13 13.94 -4.71
CA ALA A 155 -14.71 14.88 -3.75
C ALA A 155 -15.48 14.17 -2.63
N ASP A 156 -15.91 12.93 -2.88
CA ASP A 156 -16.64 12.09 -1.93
C ASP A 156 -15.77 11.13 -1.10
N LEU A 157 -14.44 11.11 -1.30
CA LEU A 157 -13.49 10.27 -0.54
C LEU A 157 -13.62 10.36 0.98
N ARG A 158 -13.88 9.24 1.64
CA ARG A 158 -14.09 9.11 3.10
C ARG A 158 -12.95 8.40 3.80
N ALA A 159 -12.77 8.67 5.09
CA ALA A 159 -11.74 8.00 5.87
C ALA A 159 -11.99 6.48 5.93
N GLY A 160 -13.24 6.05 6.10
CA GLY A 160 -13.62 4.64 6.05
C GLY A 160 -13.26 3.95 4.73
N LEU A 161 -13.43 4.64 3.60
CA LEU A 161 -13.06 4.13 2.27
C LEU A 161 -11.55 4.04 2.07
N LEU A 162 -10.79 5.01 2.61
CA LEU A 162 -9.33 5.08 2.46
C LEU A 162 -8.58 4.05 3.32
N VAL A 163 -9.05 3.79 4.53
CA VAL A 163 -8.39 2.88 5.49
C VAL A 163 -8.81 1.42 5.25
N GLY A 164 -9.87 1.20 4.47
CA GLY A 164 -10.45 -0.13 4.24
C GLY A 164 -11.36 -0.52 5.41
N GLY A 165 -12.64 -0.17 5.29
CA GLY A 165 -13.70 -0.72 6.14
C GLY A 165 -14.17 -2.07 5.61
N VAL A 166 -14.32 -3.05 6.49
CA VAL A 166 -15.18 -4.21 6.23
C VAL A 166 -16.63 -3.71 6.28
N THR A 167 -17.31 -3.76 5.14
CA THR A 167 -18.77 -3.49 5.05
C THR A 167 -19.54 -4.71 5.49
#